data_AF-A0A0D2YD43-F1
#
_entry.id   AF-A0A0D2YD43-F1
#
_cell.length_a   1.000
_cell.length_b   1.000
_cell.length_c   1.000
_cell.angle_alpha   90.00
_cell.angle_beta   90.00
_cell.angle_gamma   90.00
#
_symmetry.space_group_name_H-M   'P 1'
#
loop_
_entity.id
_entity.type
_entity.pdbx_description
1 polymer ?
#
loop_
_entity_poly.entity_id
_entity_poly.type
_entity_poly.pdbx_seq_one_letter_code
_entity_poly.pdbx_strand_id
1 'polypeptide(L)'
;MYDFWCKKTRERIRDPIKRELLAPLEPPYWFGTKRPSLEQDYYEACDDPKTTVTNSPITEFTQNGIVTADGKHTEVDIVAVCTGYDAITGGLRSLGVKGRNGLDLDDKWETGVLTNLGMMVNGFPNFFMLYGPQDSWAMGANDPKKRRECLLYLGGMPAYFKHCRECLENWRDFEISFDARELEKSKE
;
A
#
# COMPACT_ATOMS: atom_id res chain seq x y z
N MET A 1 18.08 -0.89 2.87
CA MET A 1 16.97 0.10 2.78
C MET A 1 16.08 -0.01 4.01
N TYR A 2 15.56 -1.20 4.32
CA TYR A 2 14.87 -1.45 5.58
C TYR A 2 15.69 -0.98 6.80
N ASP A 3 16.96 -1.37 6.88
CA ASP A 3 17.83 -1.00 8.02
C ASP A 3 17.96 0.51 8.22
N PHE A 4 17.94 1.28 7.13
CA PHE A 4 17.95 2.73 7.19
C PHE A 4 16.64 3.28 7.75
N TRP A 5 15.49 2.80 7.23
CA TRP A 5 14.18 3.14 7.78
C TRP A 5 14.08 2.76 9.25
N CYS A 6 14.47 1.54 9.61
CA CYS A 6 14.43 1.01 10.97
C CYS A 6 15.28 1.87 11.90
N LYS A 7 16.53 2.17 11.54
CA LYS A 7 17.39 3.08 12.31
C LYS A 7 16.72 4.45 12.55
N LYS A 8 16.15 5.07 11.50
CA LYS A 8 15.52 6.39 11.59
C LYS A 8 14.23 6.40 12.39
N THR A 9 13.40 5.38 12.25
CA THR A 9 12.18 5.23 13.04
C THR A 9 12.51 5.02 14.52
N ARG A 10 13.53 4.21 14.82
CA ARG A 10 13.95 3.89 16.20
C ARG A 10 14.51 5.10 16.96
N GLU A 11 15.09 6.09 16.26
CA GLU A 11 15.53 7.37 16.85
C GLU A 11 14.37 8.16 17.48
N ARG A 12 13.11 7.93 17.06
CA ARG A 12 11.91 8.64 17.50
C ARG A 12 11.14 7.96 18.64
N ILE A 13 11.45 6.71 18.96
CA ILE A 13 10.70 5.89 19.92
C ILE A 13 11.57 5.65 21.15
N ARG A 14 11.15 6.12 22.32
CA ARG A 14 11.94 6.03 23.56
C ARG A 14 11.74 4.68 24.25
N ASP A 15 10.52 4.18 24.30
CA ASP A 15 10.17 2.90 24.93
C ASP A 15 10.78 1.72 24.13
N PRO A 16 11.66 0.90 24.75
CA PRO A 16 12.29 -0.22 24.04
C PRO A 16 11.30 -1.28 23.59
N ILE A 17 10.20 -1.52 24.31
CA ILE A 17 9.18 -2.51 23.95
C ILE A 17 8.42 -2.03 22.72
N LYS A 18 7.93 -0.78 22.74
CA LYS A 18 7.23 -0.19 21.57
C LYS A 18 8.14 -0.11 20.36
N ARG A 19 9.43 0.15 20.57
CA ARG A 19 10.43 0.20 19.51
C ARG A 19 10.58 -1.13 18.79
N GLU A 20 10.62 -2.25 19.51
CA GLU A 20 10.65 -3.58 18.89
C GLU A 20 9.34 -3.91 18.14
N LEU A 21 8.19 -3.46 18.66
CA LEU A 21 6.90 -3.70 17.99
C LEU A 21 6.73 -2.87 16.70
N LEU A 22 7.09 -1.59 16.74
CA LEU A 22 6.86 -0.64 15.64
C LEU A 22 7.97 -0.66 14.58
N ALA A 23 9.21 -0.99 14.99
CA ALA A 23 10.37 -1.02 14.11
C ALA A 23 11.32 -2.17 14.53
N PRO A 24 10.92 -3.43 14.30
CA PRO A 24 11.74 -4.60 14.61
C PRO A 24 13.03 -4.59 13.80
N LEU A 25 14.11 -5.15 14.36
CA LEU A 25 15.39 -5.26 13.64
C LEU A 25 15.28 -6.20 12.43
N GLU A 26 14.51 -7.28 12.56
CA GLU A 26 14.20 -8.17 11.46
C GLU A 26 12.95 -7.68 10.70
N PRO A 27 13.00 -7.56 9.37
CA PRO A 27 11.88 -7.08 8.59
C PRO A 27 10.73 -8.09 8.59
N PRO A 28 9.48 -7.67 8.94
CA PRO A 28 8.33 -8.56 8.89
C PRO A 28 7.93 -8.93 7.45
N TYR A 29 8.36 -8.13 6.48
CA TYR A 29 8.21 -8.35 5.05
C TYR A 29 9.22 -7.46 4.30
N TRP A 30 9.45 -7.77 3.02
CA TRP A 30 10.35 -6.99 2.17
C TRP A 30 9.86 -5.54 2.02
N PHE A 31 10.71 -4.58 2.39
CA PHE A 31 10.38 -3.16 2.36
C PHE A 31 9.90 -2.71 0.97
N GLY A 32 8.78 -1.98 0.91
CA GLY A 32 8.19 -1.47 -0.33
C GLY A 32 7.32 -2.45 -1.12
N THR A 33 7.17 -3.70 -0.68
CA THR A 33 6.24 -4.68 -1.31
C THR A 33 4.76 -4.39 -1.05
N LYS A 34 4.47 -3.56 -0.05
CA LYS A 34 3.16 -2.96 0.21
C LYS A 34 3.31 -1.44 0.17
N ARG A 35 2.22 -0.73 -0.16
CA ARG A 35 2.20 0.74 -0.16
C ARG A 35 2.53 1.25 1.24
N PRO A 36 3.63 2.01 1.44
CA PRO A 36 3.92 2.62 2.73
C PRO A 36 2.87 3.66 3.08
N SER A 37 2.43 3.68 4.34
CA SER A 37 1.66 4.78 4.89
C SER A 37 2.57 6.00 5.08
N LEU A 38 2.07 7.17 4.71
CA LEU A 38 2.72 8.43 5.05
C LEU A 38 2.27 8.85 6.45
N GLU A 39 3.19 9.40 7.23
CA GLU A 39 2.94 9.83 8.59
C GLU A 39 3.63 11.17 8.88
N GLN A 40 3.20 11.84 9.94
CA GLN A 40 3.79 13.09 10.42
C GLN A 40 4.41 12.88 11.80
N ASP A 41 3.58 12.47 12.76
CA ASP A 41 3.90 12.32 14.19
C ASP A 41 3.41 10.98 14.76
N TYR A 42 3.24 9.97 13.90
CA TYR A 42 2.64 8.69 14.28
C TYR A 42 3.46 7.98 15.35
N TYR A 43 4.79 7.96 15.19
CA TYR A 43 5.67 7.26 16.13
C TYR A 43 5.75 7.97 17.49
N GLU A 44 5.70 9.31 17.51
CA GLU A 44 5.63 10.12 18.73
C GLU A 44 4.30 9.87 19.47
N ALA A 45 3.18 9.81 18.74
CA ALA A 45 1.87 9.49 19.31
C ALA A 45 1.82 8.05 19.88
N CYS A 46 2.47 7.09 19.21
CA CYS A 46 2.61 5.74 19.74
C CYS A 46 3.48 5.68 21.01
N ASP A 47 4.53 6.51 21.09
CA ASP A 47 5.46 6.55 22.22
C ASP A 47 4.88 7.26 23.46
N ASP A 48 3.78 8.02 23.32
CA ASP A 48 3.10 8.67 24.45
C ASP A 48 2.76 7.66 25.58
N PRO A 49 2.99 7.99 26.87
CA PRO A 49 2.70 7.11 27.99
C PRO A 49 1.23 6.64 28.08
N LYS A 50 0.29 7.41 27.53
CA LYS A 50 -1.15 7.06 27.49
C LYS A 50 -1.47 6.05 26.38
N THR A 51 -0.59 5.89 25.41
CA THR A 51 -0.79 4.98 24.28
C THR A 51 -0.22 3.61 24.59
N THR A 52 -1.05 2.57 24.48
CA THR A 52 -0.63 1.17 24.54
C THR A 52 -0.58 0.60 23.13
N VAL A 53 0.53 -0.07 22.78
CA VAL A 53 0.70 -0.78 21.51
C VAL A 53 0.85 -2.27 21.82
N THR A 54 0.11 -3.12 21.12
CA THR A 54 0.18 -4.57 21.26
C THR A 54 0.09 -5.25 19.91
N ASN A 55 0.75 -6.40 19.77
CA ASN A 55 0.64 -7.30 18.62
C ASN A 55 -0.11 -8.61 18.99
N SER A 56 -0.66 -8.70 20.20
CA SER A 56 -1.47 -9.85 20.63
C SER A 56 -2.77 -9.89 19.82
N PRO A 57 -3.13 -11.02 19.18
CA PRO A 57 -4.38 -11.13 18.41
C PRO A 57 -5.61 -10.86 19.28
N ILE A 58 -6.59 -10.18 18.72
CA ILE A 58 -7.92 -10.02 19.34
C ILE A 58 -8.65 -11.37 19.27
N THR A 59 -9.20 -11.81 20.39
CA THR A 59 -9.98 -13.06 20.48
C THR A 59 -11.46 -12.80 20.66
N GLU A 60 -11.84 -11.76 21.39
CA GLU A 60 -13.25 -11.48 21.72
C GLU A 60 -13.50 -9.99 21.97
N PHE A 61 -14.69 -9.52 21.57
CA PHE A 61 -15.28 -8.27 22.05
C PHE A 61 -16.23 -8.58 23.21
N THR A 62 -15.99 -7.95 24.36
CA THR A 62 -16.91 -8.03 25.50
C THR A 62 -17.86 -6.83 25.50
N GLN A 63 -18.84 -6.85 26.41
CA GLN A 63 -19.77 -5.73 26.57
C GLN A 63 -19.07 -4.39 26.87
N ASN A 64 -17.89 -4.42 27.47
CA ASN A 64 -17.15 -3.25 27.96
C ASN A 64 -15.72 -3.14 27.40
N GLY A 65 -15.29 -4.00 26.46
CA GLY A 65 -13.89 -4.02 26.06
C GLY A 65 -13.49 -5.08 25.04
N ILE A 66 -12.19 -5.34 24.98
CA ILE A 66 -11.56 -6.29 24.05
C ILE A 66 -10.66 -7.25 24.82
N VAL A 67 -10.74 -8.54 24.51
CA VAL A 67 -9.83 -9.57 25.01
C VAL A 67 -8.83 -9.92 23.92
N THR A 68 -7.56 -10.01 24.30
CA THR A 68 -6.48 -10.46 23.43
C THR A 68 -5.97 -11.85 23.84
N ALA A 69 -5.26 -12.55 22.95
CA ALA A 69 -4.86 -13.95 23.11
C ALA A 69 -3.92 -14.23 24.30
N ASP A 70 -3.24 -13.20 24.81
CA ASP A 70 -2.45 -13.21 26.05
C ASP A 70 -3.32 -13.14 27.32
N GLY A 71 -4.66 -13.16 27.18
CA GLY A 71 -5.62 -13.15 28.28
C GLY A 71 -5.89 -11.77 28.86
N LYS A 72 -5.32 -10.71 28.27
CA LYS A 72 -5.54 -9.34 28.71
C LYS A 72 -6.91 -8.85 28.25
N HIS A 73 -7.71 -8.36 29.20
CA HIS A 73 -8.93 -7.62 28.94
C HIS A 73 -8.67 -6.12 29.05
N THR A 74 -9.02 -5.37 28.00
CA THR A 74 -8.87 -3.91 27.96
C THR A 74 -10.23 -3.28 27.79
N GLU A 75 -10.68 -2.54 28.82
CA GLU A 75 -11.92 -1.78 28.76
C GLU A 75 -11.73 -0.54 27.88
N VAL A 76 -12.71 -0.28 27.00
CA VAL A 76 -12.70 0.85 26.08
C VAL A 76 -14.12 1.37 25.86
N ASP A 77 -14.27 2.69 25.76
CA ASP A 77 -15.56 3.32 25.47
C ASP A 77 -15.86 3.38 23.97
N ILE A 78 -14.80 3.49 23.15
CA ILE A 78 -14.89 3.67 21.70
C ILE A 78 -13.91 2.72 21.01
N VAL A 79 -14.39 2.05 19.96
CA VAL A 79 -13.58 1.18 19.10
C VAL A 79 -13.62 1.70 17.67
N ALA A 80 -12.44 1.93 17.09
CA ALA A 80 -12.29 2.19 15.66
C ALA A 80 -11.72 0.93 14.97
N VAL A 81 -12.50 0.32 14.09
CA VAL A 81 -12.09 -0.89 13.35
C VAL A 81 -11.37 -0.49 12.06
N CYS A 82 -10.04 -0.57 12.08
CA CYS A 82 -9.16 -0.17 10.96
C CYS A 82 -8.47 -1.38 10.29
N THR A 83 -9.19 -2.51 10.12
CA THR A 83 -8.65 -3.77 9.57
C THR A 83 -8.46 -3.78 8.06
N GLY A 84 -8.89 -2.71 7.37
CA GLY A 84 -8.78 -2.57 5.91
C GLY A 84 -10.04 -3.03 5.18
N TYR A 85 -9.87 -3.43 3.92
CA TYR A 85 -10.96 -3.76 3.00
C TYR A 85 -10.60 -4.99 2.16
N ASP A 86 -11.61 -5.68 1.63
CA ASP A 86 -11.46 -6.38 0.36
C ASP A 86 -11.43 -5.32 -0.76
N ALA A 87 -10.24 -4.75 -0.95
CA ALA A 87 -10.07 -3.49 -1.68
C ALA A 87 -10.21 -3.62 -3.21
N ILE A 88 -10.16 -4.83 -3.76
CA ILE A 88 -10.09 -5.05 -5.21
C ILE A 88 -11.27 -5.88 -5.70
N THR A 89 -11.65 -6.93 -4.98
CA THR A 89 -12.73 -7.83 -5.41
C THR A 89 -14.06 -7.53 -4.75
N GLY A 90 -14.05 -7.06 -3.50
CA GLY A 90 -15.25 -7.00 -2.65
C GLY A 90 -16.39 -6.22 -3.29
N GLY A 91 -16.11 -4.98 -3.72
CA GLY A 91 -17.11 -4.13 -4.36
C GLY A 91 -17.73 -4.74 -5.61
N LEU A 92 -16.94 -5.44 -6.44
CA LEU A 92 -17.42 -6.04 -7.69
C LEU A 92 -18.21 -7.33 -7.43
N ARG A 93 -17.78 -8.16 -6.48
CA ARG A 93 -18.47 -9.40 -6.10
C ARG A 93 -19.83 -9.13 -5.47
N SER A 94 -19.98 -8.03 -4.73
CA SER A 94 -21.25 -7.66 -4.09
C SER A 94 -22.33 -7.10 -5.03
N LEU A 95 -22.03 -6.83 -6.30
CA LEU A 95 -22.99 -6.26 -7.25
C LEU A 95 -24.01 -7.28 -7.80
N GLY A 96 -23.77 -8.58 -7.62
CA GLY A 96 -24.61 -9.64 -8.19
C GLY A 96 -24.58 -9.67 -9.73
N VAL A 97 -23.44 -9.34 -10.33
CA VAL A 97 -23.27 -9.31 -11.79
C VAL A 97 -23.40 -10.71 -12.35
N LYS A 98 -24.31 -10.89 -13.30
CA LYS A 98 -24.50 -12.14 -14.05
C LYS A 98 -24.02 -12.01 -15.48
N GLY A 99 -23.17 -12.93 -15.91
CA GLY A 99 -22.66 -13.05 -17.26
C GLY A 99 -23.55 -13.93 -18.14
N ARG A 100 -22.96 -14.44 -19.22
CA ARG A 100 -23.61 -15.39 -20.13
C ARG A 100 -24.08 -16.63 -19.35
N ASN A 101 -25.24 -17.15 -19.74
CA ASN A 101 -25.83 -18.36 -19.17
C ASN A 101 -26.08 -18.27 -17.64
N GLY A 102 -26.21 -17.06 -17.09
CA GLY A 102 -26.49 -16.87 -15.66
C GLY A 102 -25.28 -17.04 -14.72
N LEU A 103 -24.06 -17.13 -15.27
CA LEU A 103 -22.82 -17.25 -14.48
C LEU A 103 -22.65 -16.05 -13.54
N ASP A 104 -22.50 -16.29 -12.24
CA ASP A 104 -22.17 -15.24 -11.28
C ASP A 104 -20.69 -14.85 -11.34
N LEU A 105 -20.40 -13.56 -11.19
CA LEU A 105 -19.02 -13.05 -11.09
C LEU A 105 -18.32 -13.55 -9.83
N ASP A 106 -19.07 -13.67 -8.73
CA ASP A 106 -18.61 -14.19 -7.45
C ASP A 106 -18.13 -15.65 -7.60
N ASP A 107 -18.98 -16.51 -8.17
CA ASP A 107 -18.65 -17.90 -8.49
C ASP A 107 -17.44 -17.99 -9.44
N LYS A 108 -17.39 -17.11 -10.45
CA LYS A 108 -16.30 -17.09 -11.43
C LYS A 108 -14.94 -16.77 -10.81
N TRP A 109 -14.89 -15.97 -9.75
CA TRP A 109 -13.65 -15.51 -9.11
C TRP A 109 -13.30 -16.23 -7.81
N GLU A 110 -14.04 -17.27 -7.42
CA GLU A 110 -13.80 -18.04 -6.19
C GLU A 110 -12.35 -18.55 -6.07
N THR A 111 -11.78 -19.02 -7.17
CA THR A 111 -10.41 -19.60 -7.20
C THR A 111 -9.33 -18.60 -7.61
N GLY A 112 -9.71 -17.38 -7.96
CA GLY A 112 -8.79 -16.34 -8.40
C GLY A 112 -9.37 -15.43 -9.47
N VAL A 113 -8.81 -14.23 -9.56
CA VAL A 113 -9.28 -13.21 -10.48
C VAL A 113 -8.55 -13.30 -11.82
N LEU A 114 -9.32 -13.45 -12.88
CA LEU A 114 -8.83 -13.40 -14.26
C LEU A 114 -9.57 -12.31 -15.01
N THR A 115 -8.80 -11.34 -15.52
CA THR A 115 -9.31 -10.25 -16.34
C THR A 115 -8.59 -10.22 -17.68
N ASN A 116 -9.21 -9.59 -18.66
CA ASN A 116 -8.54 -9.12 -19.85
C ASN A 116 -8.23 -7.63 -19.69
N LEU A 117 -6.93 -7.29 -19.74
CA LEU A 117 -6.40 -5.93 -19.58
C LEU A 117 -6.74 -5.24 -18.24
N GLY A 118 -7.18 -5.96 -17.20
CA GLY A 118 -7.66 -5.34 -15.95
C GLY A 118 -9.05 -4.71 -16.05
N MET A 119 -9.67 -4.74 -17.23
CA MET A 119 -10.90 -3.98 -17.54
C MET A 119 -12.10 -4.84 -17.90
N MET A 120 -11.90 -6.08 -18.34
CA MET A 120 -12.97 -6.96 -18.82
C MET A 120 -12.86 -8.35 -18.21
N VAL A 121 -13.99 -9.07 -18.17
CA VAL A 121 -14.04 -10.45 -17.64
C VAL A 121 -14.60 -11.39 -18.71
N ASN A 122 -13.92 -12.51 -18.95
CA ASN A 122 -14.42 -13.53 -19.87
C ASN A 122 -15.76 -14.09 -19.37
N GLY A 123 -16.77 -14.12 -20.25
CA GLY A 123 -18.14 -14.54 -19.91
C GLY A 123 -19.09 -13.39 -19.59
N PHE A 124 -18.60 -12.15 -19.47
CA PHE A 124 -19.40 -10.96 -19.13
C PHE A 124 -19.34 -9.94 -20.28
N PRO A 125 -20.16 -10.11 -21.34
CA PRO A 125 -20.13 -9.23 -22.50
C PRO A 125 -20.56 -7.81 -22.14
N ASN A 126 -19.88 -6.81 -22.71
CA ASN A 126 -20.12 -5.38 -22.47
C ASN A 126 -20.04 -4.96 -20.99
N PHE A 127 -19.37 -5.75 -20.14
CA PHE A 127 -19.05 -5.38 -18.77
C PHE A 127 -17.61 -4.87 -18.70
N PHE A 128 -17.47 -3.58 -18.35
CA PHE A 128 -16.17 -2.90 -18.25
C PHE A 128 -15.97 -2.38 -16.83
N MET A 129 -14.77 -2.59 -16.29
CA MET A 129 -14.36 -2.20 -14.96
C MET A 129 -13.33 -1.08 -15.05
N LEU A 130 -13.50 -0.05 -14.24
CA LEU A 130 -12.51 1.00 -14.04
C LEU A 130 -11.85 0.77 -12.68
N TYR A 131 -10.52 0.82 -12.63
CA TYR A 131 -9.77 0.50 -11.41
C TYR A 131 -10.10 -0.90 -10.87
N GLY A 132 -10.23 -1.85 -11.82
CA GLY A 132 -10.58 -3.23 -11.54
C GLY A 132 -9.38 -4.06 -11.08
N PRO A 133 -9.60 -5.34 -10.73
CA PRO A 133 -8.51 -6.25 -10.44
C PRO A 133 -7.49 -6.30 -11.56
N GLN A 134 -6.19 -6.34 -11.21
CA GLN A 134 -5.06 -6.35 -12.15
C GLN A 134 -4.83 -5.02 -12.91
N ASP A 135 -5.65 -3.99 -12.67
CA ASP A 135 -5.38 -2.59 -13.02
C ASP A 135 -5.21 -1.79 -11.72
N SER A 136 -4.02 -1.22 -11.46
CA SER A 136 -3.76 -0.61 -10.15
C SER A 136 -2.91 0.64 -10.21
N TRP A 137 -3.02 1.46 -9.16
CA TRP A 137 -2.10 2.57 -8.89
C TRP A 137 -0.62 2.13 -8.97
N ALA A 138 -0.29 0.92 -8.50
CA ALA A 138 1.10 0.42 -8.55
C ALA A 138 1.63 0.24 -9.98
N MET A 139 0.71 0.23 -10.96
CA MET A 139 0.98 0.23 -12.40
C MET A 139 0.80 1.63 -13.03
N GLY A 140 0.82 2.70 -12.22
CA GLY A 140 0.71 4.08 -12.68
C GLY A 140 -0.70 4.54 -13.03
N ALA A 141 -1.74 3.81 -12.60
CA ALA A 141 -3.14 4.14 -12.93
C ALA A 141 -3.62 5.54 -12.45
N ASN A 142 -2.89 6.13 -11.50
CA ASN A 142 -3.25 7.35 -10.79
C ASN A 142 -2.80 8.66 -11.43
N ASP A 143 -1.97 8.59 -12.46
CA ASP A 143 -1.57 9.76 -13.24
C ASP A 143 -2.25 9.67 -14.61
N PRO A 144 -3.21 10.57 -14.92
CA PRO A 144 -3.91 10.58 -16.20
C PRO A 144 -3.00 10.83 -17.41
N LYS A 145 -1.85 11.49 -17.19
CA LYS A 145 -0.89 11.84 -18.25
C LYS A 145 0.15 10.76 -18.47
N LYS A 146 0.22 9.76 -17.59
CA LYS A 146 1.28 8.75 -17.59
C LYS A 146 0.82 7.46 -18.24
N ARG A 147 1.68 6.92 -19.12
CA ARG A 147 1.50 5.58 -19.69
C ARG A 147 1.54 4.54 -18.58
N ARG A 148 0.72 3.48 -18.68
CA ARG A 148 0.71 2.43 -17.65
C ARG A 148 2.04 1.68 -17.67
N GLU A 149 2.68 1.63 -16.52
CA GLU A 149 3.99 1.02 -16.32
C GLU A 149 4.11 0.52 -14.89
N CYS A 150 4.81 -0.60 -14.69
CA CYS A 150 5.08 -1.10 -13.35
C CYS A 150 5.97 -0.09 -12.63
N LEU A 151 5.44 0.58 -11.60
CA LEU A 151 6.21 1.57 -10.81
C LEU A 151 7.23 0.88 -9.88
N LEU A 152 7.14 -0.44 -9.73
CA LEU A 152 8.13 -1.23 -9.01
C LEU A 152 9.33 -1.47 -9.94
N TYR A 153 10.45 -0.81 -9.64
CA TYR A 153 11.72 -1.16 -10.29
C TYR A 153 12.15 -2.56 -9.81
N LEU A 154 11.89 -3.59 -10.62
CA LEU A 154 12.09 -5.01 -10.27
C LEU A 154 13.53 -5.36 -9.89
N GLY A 155 14.53 -4.56 -10.32
CA GLY A 155 15.93 -4.70 -9.92
C GLY A 155 16.26 -4.14 -8.52
N GLY A 156 15.29 -3.53 -7.84
CA GLY A 156 15.49 -2.83 -6.57
C GLY A 156 16.26 -1.50 -6.70
N MET A 157 16.22 -0.72 -5.61
CA MET A 157 16.82 0.61 -5.54
C MET A 157 18.33 0.66 -5.86
N PRO A 158 19.17 -0.34 -5.52
CA PRO A 158 20.58 -0.33 -5.92
C PRO A 158 20.79 -0.36 -7.43
N ALA A 159 20.05 -1.20 -8.16
CA ALA A 159 20.14 -1.26 -9.62
C ALA A 159 19.52 -0.02 -10.26
N TYR A 160 18.47 0.55 -9.68
CA TYR A 160 17.93 1.86 -10.07
C TYR A 160 18.99 2.95 -9.95
N PHE A 161 19.66 3.10 -8.79
CA PHE A 161 20.70 4.12 -8.61
C PHE A 161 21.95 3.88 -9.45
N LYS A 162 22.28 2.62 -9.74
CA LYS A 162 23.35 2.31 -10.69
C LYS A 162 22.97 2.80 -12.09
N HIS A 163 21.77 2.45 -12.55
CA HIS A 163 21.26 2.86 -13.85
C HIS A 163 21.14 4.38 -13.97
N CYS A 164 20.58 5.08 -12.97
CA CYS A 164 20.51 6.54 -12.97
C CYS A 164 21.91 7.17 -13.05
N ARG A 165 22.91 6.62 -12.36
CA ARG A 165 24.28 7.13 -12.42
C ARG A 165 24.90 6.95 -13.81
N GLU A 166 24.74 5.77 -14.41
CA GLU A 166 25.19 5.49 -15.79
C GLU A 166 24.50 6.42 -16.80
N CYS A 167 23.19 6.63 -16.67
CA CYS A 167 22.41 7.52 -17.53
C CYS A 167 22.80 9.01 -17.35
N LEU A 168 23.23 9.43 -16.15
CA LEU A 168 23.67 10.81 -15.90
C LEU A 168 25.04 11.14 -16.53
N GLU A 169 25.88 10.15 -16.84
CA GLU A 169 27.18 10.38 -17.48
C GLU A 169 27.04 11.00 -18.88
N ASN A 170 25.97 10.65 -19.59
CA ASN A 170 25.73 11.05 -20.98
C ASN A 170 24.30 11.56 -21.23
N TRP A 171 23.52 11.77 -20.16
CA TRP A 171 22.11 12.17 -20.20
C TRP A 171 21.21 11.22 -21.01
N ARG A 172 21.64 9.98 -21.24
CA ARG A 172 20.83 8.99 -21.96
C ARG A 172 19.62 8.61 -21.12
N ASP A 173 18.49 8.35 -21.76
CA ASP A 173 17.24 7.91 -21.12
C ASP A 173 16.56 8.97 -20.21
N PHE A 174 17.10 10.20 -20.15
CA PHE A 174 16.43 11.36 -19.55
C PHE A 174 15.79 12.23 -20.63
N GLU A 175 14.53 12.60 -20.43
CA GLU A 175 13.87 13.63 -21.25
C GLU A 175 14.04 14.99 -20.56
N ILE A 176 14.96 15.81 -21.08
CA ILE A 176 15.16 17.17 -20.58
C ILE A 176 14.00 18.02 -21.08
N SER A 177 13.09 18.38 -20.18
CA SER A 177 12.05 19.38 -20.44
C SER A 177 12.42 20.70 -19.77
N PHE A 178 12.30 21.80 -20.51
CA PHE A 178 12.49 23.14 -19.99
C PHE A 178 11.12 23.74 -19.65
N ASP A 179 10.91 24.19 -18.40
CA ASP A 179 9.76 25.05 -18.09
C ASP A 179 10.03 26.43 -18.70
N ALA A 180 9.16 26.84 -19.64
CA ALA A 180 9.27 28.14 -20.31
C ALA A 180 9.32 29.33 -19.32
N ARG A 181 8.81 29.15 -18.09
CA ARG A 181 8.82 30.18 -17.04
C ARG A 181 10.19 30.39 -16.37
N GLU A 182 11.11 29.43 -16.45
CA GLU A 182 12.45 29.55 -15.87
C GLU A 182 13.46 30.19 -16.85
N LEU A 183 13.24 30.04 -18.16
CA LEU A 183 14.08 30.63 -19.22
C LEU A 183 13.95 32.17 -19.33
N GLU A 184 12.83 32.75 -18.88
CA GLU A 184 12.66 34.21 -18.83
C GLU A 184 13.42 34.83 -17.65
N LYS A 185 13.54 34.12 -16.52
CA LYS A 185 14.28 34.61 -15.34
C LYS A 185 15.80 34.62 -15.51
N SER A 186 16.34 33.84 -16.46
CA SER A 186 17.78 33.80 -16.73
C SER A 186 18.24 34.82 -17.79
N LYS A 187 17.36 35.74 -18.22
CA LYS A 187 17.66 36.81 -19.19
C LYS A 187 17.76 38.21 -18.56
N GLU A 188 17.62 38.31 -17.23
CA GLU A 188 18.00 39.49 -16.42
C GLU A 188 19.37 39.24 -15.76
#